data_AF-A0A9E0U9A7-F1
#
_entry.id   AF-A0A9E0U9A7-F1
#
_cell.length_a   1.000
_cell.length_b   1.000
_cell.length_c   1.000
_cell.angle_alpha   90.00
_cell.angle_beta   90.00
_cell.angle_gamma   90.00
#
_symmetry.space_group_name_H-M   'P 1'
#
loop_
_entity.id
_entity.type
_entity.pdbx_description
1 polymer ?
#
loop_
_entity_poly.entity_id
_entity_poly.type
_entity_poly.pdbx_seq_one_letter_code
_entity_poly.pdbx_strand_id
1 'polypeptide(L)'
;VSNKSTSQQVLELLFRRGGVPPGSYRIVGIGRRWESEALMLKTGAVDAVIGDEPHATHMAAEKIAFPLVHLGNPEMARLYAGAGFLRGALIARSDKLEKDSGKTELMVRILKRTLAWISNHTAEEFANAMAITDPDDRQKLIAILKKYPRQYSKDGAFSSRQLRETEIFFIDSQAGNELAQNFRINSMINDRWVGRRD
;
A
#
# COMPACT_ATOMS: atom_id res chain seq x y z
N VAL A 1 5.51 20.14 12.19
CA VAL A 1 5.75 19.01 11.28
C VAL A 1 4.40 18.64 10.66
N SER A 2 4.24 18.78 9.34
CA SER A 2 3.00 18.37 8.67
C SER A 2 3.00 16.84 8.50
N ASN A 3 1.98 16.17 9.05
CA ASN A 3 1.79 14.73 8.86
C ASN A 3 1.25 14.47 7.45
N LYS A 4 2.13 14.09 6.52
CA LYS A 4 1.75 13.68 5.16
C LYS A 4 1.15 12.26 5.18
N SER A 5 0.05 12.05 4.45
CA SER A 5 -0.47 10.70 4.21
C SER A 5 0.46 9.90 3.29
N THR A 6 0.37 8.57 3.30
CA THR A 6 1.12 7.72 2.36
C THR A 6 0.79 8.06 0.90
N SER A 7 -0.48 8.32 0.59
CA SER A 7 -0.91 8.70 -0.76
C SER A 7 -0.26 10.02 -1.21
N GLN A 8 -0.13 11.00 -0.32
CA GLN A 8 0.59 12.24 -0.60
C GLN A 8 2.10 11.97 -0.83
N GLN A 9 2.72 11.14 0.01
CA GLN A 9 4.13 10.79 -0.14
C GLN A 9 4.41 10.07 -1.47
N VAL A 10 3.51 9.18 -1.90
CA VAL A 10 3.57 8.52 -3.23
C VAL A 10 3.45 9.56 -4.34
N LEU A 11 2.47 10.48 -4.28
CA LEU A 11 2.31 11.53 -5.28
C LEU A 11 3.58 12.37 -5.43
N GLU A 12 4.13 12.85 -4.31
CA GLU A 12 5.33 13.68 -4.31
C GLU A 12 6.57 12.93 -4.84
N LEU A 13 6.70 11.63 -4.54
CA LEU A 13 7.74 10.79 -5.13
C LEU A 13 7.58 10.71 -6.66
N LEU A 14 6.37 10.40 -7.15
CA LEU A 14 6.08 10.30 -8.58
C LEU A 14 6.36 11.62 -9.30
N PHE A 15 5.89 12.73 -8.73
CA PHE A 15 6.04 14.06 -9.31
C PHE A 15 7.50 14.48 -9.38
N ARG A 16 8.26 14.30 -8.30
CA ARG A 16 9.69 14.65 -8.33
C ARG A 16 10.46 13.82 -9.36
N ARG A 17 10.20 12.51 -9.43
CA ARG A 17 10.86 11.61 -10.38
C ARG A 17 10.43 11.87 -11.82
N GLY A 18 9.19 12.30 -12.03
CA GLY A 18 8.65 12.73 -13.31
C GLY A 18 9.00 14.17 -13.70
N GLY A 19 9.76 14.91 -12.87
CA GLY A 19 10.16 16.29 -13.16
C GLY A 19 9.05 17.34 -13.00
N VAL A 20 7.97 17.03 -12.28
CA VAL A 20 6.88 17.97 -12.00
C VAL A 20 7.35 18.97 -10.92
N PRO A 21 7.40 20.28 -11.20
CA PRO A 21 7.91 21.26 -10.25
C PRO A 21 7.04 21.40 -9.00
N PRO A 22 7.63 21.63 -7.81
CA PRO A 22 6.86 22.05 -6.64
C PRO A 22 6.05 23.31 -6.96
N GLY A 23 4.80 23.36 -6.48
CA GLY A 23 3.90 24.50 -6.70
C GLY A 23 3.17 24.49 -8.04
N SER A 24 3.50 23.59 -8.98
CA SER A 24 2.74 23.42 -10.23
C SER A 24 1.49 22.55 -10.06
N TYR A 25 1.17 22.15 -8.83
CA TYR A 25 0.06 21.28 -8.49
C TYR A 25 -0.52 21.67 -7.12
N ARG A 26 -1.80 21.37 -6.92
CA ARG A 26 -2.51 21.57 -5.65
C ARG A 26 -2.99 20.22 -5.12
N ILE A 27 -2.67 19.91 -3.87
CA ILE A 27 -3.13 18.70 -3.20
C ILE A 27 -4.46 18.99 -2.49
N VAL A 28 -5.45 18.12 -2.67
CA VAL A 28 -6.74 18.18 -1.99
C VAL A 28 -6.95 16.87 -1.23
N GLY A 29 -7.30 16.97 0.06
CA GLY A 29 -7.66 15.81 0.88
C GLY A 29 -9.12 15.42 0.63
N ILE A 30 -9.36 14.23 0.07
CA ILE A 30 -10.71 13.77 -0.35
C ILE A 30 -11.24 12.59 0.49
N GLY A 31 -10.47 12.09 1.45
CA GLY A 31 -10.80 10.86 2.18
C GLY A 31 -10.46 9.59 1.38
N ARG A 32 -11.01 8.44 1.81
CA ARG A 32 -10.79 7.11 1.19
C ARG A 32 -12.10 6.36 0.92
N ARG A 33 -13.21 7.09 0.77
CA ARG A 33 -14.52 6.49 0.47
C ARG A 33 -14.79 6.58 -1.03
N TRP A 34 -15.34 5.53 -1.59
CA TRP A 34 -15.68 5.44 -3.02
C TRP A 34 -16.47 6.66 -3.50
N GLU A 35 -17.52 7.04 -2.77
CA GLU A 35 -18.42 8.12 -3.16
C GLU A 35 -17.70 9.46 -3.22
N SER A 36 -16.77 9.69 -2.27
CA SER A 36 -15.98 10.92 -2.23
C SER A 36 -14.97 10.99 -3.37
N GLU A 37 -14.22 9.92 -3.61
CA GLU A 37 -13.23 9.87 -4.69
C GLU A 37 -13.88 10.01 -6.07
N ALA A 38 -14.94 9.24 -6.33
CA ALA A 38 -15.66 9.28 -7.60
C ALA A 38 -16.33 10.65 -7.84
N LEU A 39 -16.96 11.25 -6.82
CA LEU A 39 -17.63 12.54 -6.95
C LEU A 39 -16.63 13.67 -7.26
N MET A 40 -15.47 13.70 -6.60
CA MET A 40 -14.48 14.76 -6.80
C MET A 40 -13.94 14.78 -8.24
N LEU A 41 -13.79 13.61 -8.86
CA LEU A 41 -13.44 13.50 -10.28
C LEU A 41 -14.63 13.87 -11.19
N LYS A 42 -15.82 13.32 -10.94
CA LYS A 42 -17.04 13.58 -11.76
C LYS A 42 -17.40 15.06 -11.82
N THR A 43 -17.17 15.79 -10.73
CA THR A 43 -17.46 17.23 -10.62
C THR A 43 -16.33 18.13 -11.14
N GLY A 44 -15.18 17.57 -11.49
CA GLY A 44 -13.99 18.34 -11.88
C GLY A 44 -13.35 19.12 -10.73
N ALA A 45 -13.66 18.79 -9.48
CA ALA A 45 -13.06 19.43 -8.31
C ALA A 45 -11.58 19.04 -8.13
N VAL A 46 -11.18 17.88 -8.68
CA VAL A 46 -9.80 17.43 -8.86
C VAL A 46 -9.60 16.85 -10.26
N ASP A 47 -8.39 17.00 -10.82
CA ASP A 47 -8.05 16.47 -12.15
C ASP A 47 -7.57 15.01 -12.10
N ALA A 48 -7.03 14.58 -10.96
CA ALA A 48 -6.49 13.24 -10.74
C ALA A 48 -6.54 12.85 -9.25
N VAL A 49 -6.51 11.54 -8.97
CA VAL A 49 -6.47 10.99 -7.62
C VAL A 49 -5.41 9.89 -7.50
N ILE A 50 -4.82 9.74 -6.32
CA ILE A 50 -4.07 8.53 -5.96
C ILE A 50 -5.10 7.51 -5.43
N GLY A 51 -5.55 6.61 -6.32
CA GLY A 51 -6.53 5.58 -6.01
C GLY A 51 -5.87 4.27 -5.55
N ASP A 52 -6.49 3.63 -4.55
CA ASP A 52 -6.20 2.25 -4.15
C ASP A 52 -7.25 1.31 -4.78
N GLU A 53 -6.92 0.01 -4.91
CA GLU A 53 -7.92 -0.99 -5.28
C GLU A 53 -8.86 -1.25 -4.09
N PRO A 54 -10.17 -1.44 -4.29
CA PRO A 54 -10.85 -1.69 -5.57
C PRO A 54 -11.28 -0.44 -6.37
N HIS A 55 -11.18 0.76 -5.79
CA HIS A 55 -11.74 1.96 -6.39
C HIS A 55 -11.10 2.30 -7.74
N ALA A 56 -9.78 2.14 -7.88
CA ALA A 56 -9.09 2.43 -9.14
C ALA A 56 -9.64 1.61 -10.32
N THR A 57 -9.83 0.29 -10.14
CA THR A 57 -10.43 -0.57 -11.17
C THR A 57 -11.88 -0.16 -11.47
N HIS A 58 -12.67 0.18 -10.44
CA HIS A 58 -14.07 0.60 -10.64
C HIS A 58 -14.19 1.93 -11.38
N MET A 59 -13.35 2.93 -11.04
CA MET A 59 -13.33 4.21 -11.75
C MET A 59 -13.03 4.06 -13.24
N ALA A 60 -12.12 3.14 -13.59
CA ALA A 60 -11.82 2.83 -14.99
C ALA A 60 -12.98 2.13 -15.70
N ALA A 61 -13.63 1.16 -15.04
CA ALA A 61 -14.78 0.44 -15.59
C ALA A 61 -15.99 1.36 -15.85
N GLU A 62 -16.25 2.29 -14.93
CA GLU A 62 -17.32 3.30 -15.04
C GLU A 62 -16.95 4.49 -15.93
N LYS A 63 -15.76 4.49 -16.55
CA LYS A 63 -15.25 5.60 -17.39
C LYS A 63 -15.20 6.95 -16.66
N ILE A 64 -15.02 6.93 -15.34
CA ILE A 64 -14.85 8.12 -14.50
C ILE A 64 -13.43 8.66 -14.65
N ALA A 65 -12.44 7.77 -14.69
CA ALA A 65 -11.04 8.10 -14.85
C ALA A 65 -10.31 6.98 -15.60
N PHE A 66 -9.06 7.23 -15.99
CA PHE A 66 -8.17 6.23 -16.54
C PHE A 66 -6.83 6.26 -15.80
N PRO A 67 -6.11 5.13 -15.69
CA PRO A 67 -4.85 5.10 -14.95
C PRO A 67 -3.75 5.86 -15.69
N LEU A 68 -3.15 6.86 -15.04
CA LEU A 68 -1.92 7.53 -15.53
C LEU A 68 -0.67 6.72 -15.16
N VAL A 69 -0.63 6.23 -13.92
CA VAL A 69 0.45 5.39 -13.39
C VAL A 69 -0.18 4.31 -12.54
N HIS A 70 0.29 3.07 -12.69
CA HIS A 70 -0.15 1.96 -11.85
C HIS A 70 1.05 1.25 -11.21
N LEU A 71 1.29 1.52 -9.93
CA LEU A 71 2.38 0.93 -9.15
C LEU A 71 2.11 -0.52 -8.71
N GLY A 72 0.98 -1.11 -9.12
CA GLY A 72 0.75 -2.56 -9.06
C GLY A 72 1.33 -3.30 -10.27
N ASN A 73 1.57 -2.59 -11.38
CA ASN A 73 2.28 -3.14 -12.54
C ASN A 73 3.80 -3.17 -12.24
N PRO A 74 4.45 -4.36 -12.24
CA PRO A 74 5.87 -4.48 -11.94
C PRO A 74 6.79 -3.70 -12.89
N GLU A 75 6.42 -3.51 -14.15
CA GLU A 75 7.23 -2.77 -15.12
C GLU A 75 7.22 -1.28 -14.80
N MET A 76 6.03 -0.72 -14.58
CA MET A 76 5.88 0.69 -14.16
C MET A 76 6.53 0.94 -12.81
N ALA A 77 6.34 0.04 -11.84
CA ALA A 77 6.93 0.20 -10.50
C ALA A 77 8.47 0.25 -10.54
N ARG A 78 9.14 -0.48 -11.46
CA ARG A 78 10.61 -0.44 -11.60
C ARG A 78 11.14 0.92 -12.05
N LEU A 79 10.33 1.75 -12.69
CA LEU A 79 10.72 3.09 -13.13
C LEU A 79 10.86 4.07 -11.95
N TYR A 80 10.31 3.73 -10.78
CA TYR A 80 10.28 4.59 -9.61
C TYR A 80 10.92 3.86 -8.43
N ALA A 81 12.20 4.17 -8.15
CA ALA A 81 12.86 3.68 -6.95
C ALA A 81 12.03 4.08 -5.71
N GLY A 82 11.79 3.12 -4.83
CA GLY A 82 10.91 3.25 -3.67
C GLY A 82 9.46 2.84 -3.94
N ALA A 83 9.02 2.63 -5.17
CA ALA A 83 7.63 2.19 -5.45
C ALA A 83 7.33 0.77 -4.94
N GLY A 84 8.38 -0.03 -4.67
CA GLY A 84 8.29 -1.36 -4.05
C GLY A 84 8.20 -1.36 -2.52
N PHE A 85 7.97 -0.21 -1.89
CA PHE A 85 7.91 -0.08 -0.43
C PHE A 85 6.83 -0.93 0.24
N LEU A 86 7.00 -1.17 1.53
CA LEU A 86 5.99 -1.78 2.40
C LEU A 86 4.75 -0.90 2.53
N ARG A 87 3.65 -1.31 1.90
CA ARG A 87 2.35 -0.63 2.02
C ARG A 87 1.60 -0.97 3.30
N GLY A 88 1.86 -2.15 3.87
CA GLY A 88 1.25 -2.61 5.12
C GLY A 88 2.20 -3.52 5.89
N ALA A 89 2.22 -3.34 7.20
CA ALA A 89 2.98 -4.15 8.15
C ALA A 89 2.29 -4.14 9.51
N LEU A 90 2.52 -5.17 10.33
CA LEU A 90 2.16 -5.13 11.74
C LEU A 90 3.19 -4.26 12.47
N ILE A 91 2.75 -3.16 13.07
CA ILE A 91 3.62 -2.17 13.72
C ILE A 91 3.18 -1.99 15.17
N ALA A 92 4.15 -2.00 16.07
CA ALA A 92 3.95 -1.69 17.49
C ALA A 92 5.20 -1.01 18.06
N ARG A 93 5.06 -0.41 19.24
CA ARG A 93 6.21 0.15 19.95
C ARG A 93 7.09 -0.98 20.51
N SER A 94 8.40 -0.84 20.39
CA SER A 94 9.38 -1.84 20.85
C SER A 94 9.20 -2.21 22.34
N ASP A 95 8.95 -1.22 23.21
CA ASP A 95 8.71 -1.44 24.64
C ASP A 95 7.48 -2.31 24.94
N LYS A 96 6.49 -2.33 24.03
CA LYS A 96 5.31 -3.19 24.15
C LYS A 96 5.56 -4.59 23.62
N LEU A 97 6.39 -4.73 22.58
CA LEU A 97 6.75 -6.04 22.03
C LEU A 97 7.53 -6.88 23.04
N GLU A 98 8.49 -6.26 23.74
CA GLU A 98 9.31 -6.97 24.74
C GLU A 98 8.52 -7.32 26.00
N LYS A 99 7.61 -6.43 26.44
CA LYS A 99 6.80 -6.66 27.65
C LYS A 99 5.79 -7.80 27.48
N ASP A 100 5.28 -8.01 26.27
CA ASP A 100 4.26 -9.03 25.98
C ASP A 100 4.65 -9.83 24.72
N SER A 101 5.78 -10.53 24.83
CA SER A 101 6.33 -11.33 23.73
C SER A 101 5.39 -12.46 23.30
N GLY A 102 4.63 -13.03 24.24
CA GLY A 102 3.65 -14.09 23.95
C GLY A 102 2.48 -13.61 23.11
N LYS A 103 1.91 -12.44 23.40
CA LYS A 103 0.85 -11.84 22.56
C LYS A 103 1.38 -11.43 21.19
N THR A 104 2.62 -10.92 21.14
CA THR A 104 3.27 -10.57 19.87
C THR A 104 3.44 -11.80 18.99
N GLU A 105 3.99 -12.88 19.54
CA GLU A 105 4.13 -14.15 18.84
C GLU A 105 2.78 -14.68 18.33
N LEU A 106 1.75 -14.65 19.19
CA LEU A 106 0.40 -15.07 18.81
C LEU A 106 -0.12 -14.27 17.62
N MET A 107 0.04 -12.94 17.62
CA MET A 107 -0.41 -12.07 16.53
C MET A 107 0.34 -12.37 15.23
N VAL A 108 1.67 -12.52 15.29
CA VAL A 108 2.46 -12.92 14.11
C VAL A 108 2.00 -14.27 13.59
N ARG A 109 1.76 -15.25 14.47
CA ARG A 109 1.28 -16.58 14.08
C ARG A 109 -0.10 -16.54 13.41
N ILE A 110 -1.03 -15.72 13.91
CA ILE A 110 -2.34 -15.52 13.29
C ILE A 110 -2.16 -14.97 11.88
N LEU A 111 -1.38 -13.89 11.71
CA LEU A 111 -1.13 -13.30 10.40
C LEU A 111 -0.46 -14.27 9.43
N LYS A 112 0.56 -15.04 9.88
CA LYS A 112 1.21 -16.06 9.04
C LYS A 112 0.20 -17.09 8.54
N ARG A 113 -0.69 -17.58 9.40
CA ARG A 113 -1.73 -18.53 9.02
C ARG A 113 -2.72 -17.93 8.04
N THR A 114 -3.14 -16.67 8.26
CA THR A 114 -4.04 -15.96 7.35
C THR A 114 -3.40 -15.75 5.97
N LEU A 115 -2.14 -15.29 5.90
CA LEU A 115 -1.43 -15.07 4.64
C LEU A 115 -1.19 -16.39 3.90
N ALA A 116 -0.83 -17.46 4.62
CA ALA A 116 -0.69 -18.80 4.03
C ALA A 116 -2.03 -19.34 3.51
N TRP A 117 -3.14 -19.07 4.21
CA TRP A 117 -4.48 -19.39 3.72
C TRP A 117 -4.78 -18.63 2.43
N ILE A 118 -4.62 -17.30 2.43
CA ILE A 118 -4.84 -16.44 1.25
C ILE A 118 -4.01 -16.92 0.04
N SER A 119 -2.75 -17.29 0.26
CA SER A 119 -1.85 -17.74 -0.81
C SER A 119 -2.22 -19.12 -1.41
N ASN A 120 -3.06 -19.91 -0.74
CA ASN A 120 -3.42 -21.27 -1.15
C ASN A 120 -4.90 -21.43 -1.51
N HIS A 121 -5.69 -20.36 -1.43
CA HIS A 121 -7.11 -20.36 -1.74
C HIS A 121 -7.42 -19.45 -2.93
N THR A 122 -8.54 -19.74 -3.58
CA THR A 122 -9.05 -19.02 -4.74
C THR A 122 -9.63 -17.65 -4.35
N ALA A 123 -9.80 -16.78 -5.36
CA ALA A 123 -10.45 -15.49 -5.17
C ALA A 123 -11.90 -15.65 -4.67
N GLU A 124 -12.59 -16.69 -5.13
CA GLU A 124 -13.94 -17.05 -4.74
C GLU A 124 -14.01 -17.47 -3.27
N GLU A 125 -13.10 -18.34 -2.82
CA GLU A 125 -13.01 -18.75 -1.42
C GLU A 125 -12.67 -17.57 -0.52
N PHE A 126 -11.74 -16.70 -0.94
CA PHE A 126 -11.44 -15.44 -0.24
C PHE A 126 -12.70 -14.59 -0.10
N ALA A 127 -13.42 -14.33 -1.20
CA ALA A 127 -14.61 -13.49 -1.17
C ALA A 127 -15.72 -14.09 -0.29
N ASN A 128 -15.84 -15.42 -0.26
CA ASN A 128 -16.76 -16.13 0.64
C ASN A 128 -16.35 -15.95 2.11
N ALA A 129 -15.06 -16.05 2.44
CA ALA A 129 -14.56 -15.86 3.80
C ALA A 129 -14.75 -14.43 4.32
N MET A 130 -14.79 -13.44 3.43
CA MET A 130 -15.09 -12.04 3.77
C MET A 130 -16.57 -11.78 4.09
N ALA A 131 -17.46 -12.76 3.87
CA ALA A 131 -18.89 -12.65 4.10
C ALA A 131 -19.56 -11.43 3.39
N ILE A 132 -19.09 -11.10 2.18
CA ILE A 132 -19.67 -10.01 1.38
C ILE A 132 -21.06 -10.43 0.91
N THR A 133 -22.08 -9.68 1.33
CA THR A 133 -23.48 -9.99 1.06
C THR A 133 -23.97 -9.47 -0.28
N ASP A 134 -23.42 -8.36 -0.75
CA ASP A 134 -23.79 -7.78 -2.05
C ASP A 134 -23.13 -8.56 -3.20
N PRO A 135 -23.93 -9.11 -4.16
CA PRO A 135 -23.38 -9.91 -5.26
C PRO A 135 -22.46 -9.15 -6.20
N ASP A 136 -22.69 -7.86 -6.41
CA ASP A 136 -21.90 -7.02 -7.32
C ASP A 136 -20.53 -6.71 -6.67
N ASP A 137 -20.52 -6.27 -5.41
CA ASP A 137 -19.29 -6.07 -4.63
C ASP A 137 -18.46 -7.36 -4.53
N ARG A 138 -19.13 -8.51 -4.38
CA ARG A 138 -18.47 -9.81 -4.38
C ARG A 138 -17.78 -10.10 -5.72
N GLN A 139 -18.46 -9.89 -6.85
CA GLN A 139 -17.88 -10.11 -8.18
C GLN A 139 -16.71 -9.16 -8.47
N LYS A 140 -16.86 -7.90 -8.07
CA LYS A 140 -15.82 -6.87 -8.14
C LYS A 140 -14.56 -7.27 -7.36
N LEU A 141 -14.71 -7.72 -6.11
CA LEU A 141 -13.58 -8.22 -5.32
C LEU A 141 -12.90 -9.41 -6.00
N ILE A 142 -13.67 -10.39 -6.51
CA ILE A 142 -13.12 -11.56 -7.20
C ILE A 142 -12.30 -11.14 -8.42
N ALA A 143 -12.82 -10.21 -9.23
CA ALA A 143 -12.13 -9.72 -10.42
C ALA A 143 -10.78 -9.09 -10.07
N ILE A 144 -10.72 -8.30 -8.98
CA ILE A 144 -9.49 -7.66 -8.52
C ILE A 144 -8.49 -8.67 -7.98
N LEU A 145 -8.94 -9.65 -7.18
CA LEU A 145 -8.10 -10.73 -6.67
C LEU A 145 -7.48 -11.55 -7.80
N LYS A 146 -8.25 -11.81 -8.87
CA LYS A 146 -7.74 -12.50 -10.07
C LYS A 146 -6.76 -11.64 -10.87
N LYS A 147 -7.02 -10.33 -10.97
CA LYS A 147 -6.15 -9.38 -11.67
C LYS A 147 -4.82 -9.17 -10.96
N TYR A 148 -4.82 -9.18 -9.61
CA TYR A 148 -3.63 -8.97 -8.78
C TYR A 148 -3.44 -10.09 -7.75
N PRO A 149 -3.10 -11.31 -8.19
CA PRO A 149 -3.03 -12.49 -7.31
C PRO A 149 -1.89 -12.45 -6.29
N ARG A 150 -0.98 -11.46 -6.41
CA ARG A 150 0.19 -11.28 -5.55
C ARG A 150 0.13 -9.99 -4.72
N GLN A 151 -1.07 -9.46 -4.47
CA GLN A 151 -1.24 -8.25 -3.67
C GLN A 151 -0.89 -8.44 -2.18
N TYR A 152 -1.03 -9.67 -1.67
CA TYR A 152 -0.67 -10.02 -0.30
C TYR A 152 0.68 -10.77 -0.23
N SER A 153 1.38 -10.60 0.88
CA SER A 153 2.55 -11.43 1.19
C SER A 153 2.13 -12.90 1.37
N LYS A 154 3.01 -13.85 1.04
CA LYS A 154 2.74 -15.28 1.22
C LYS A 154 2.85 -15.72 2.68
N ASP A 155 3.76 -15.09 3.42
CA ASP A 155 4.23 -15.57 4.73
C ASP A 155 4.47 -14.42 5.73
N GLY A 156 4.40 -13.17 5.28
CA GLY A 156 4.68 -12.00 6.11
C GLY A 156 6.18 -11.72 6.33
N ALA A 157 7.09 -12.54 5.78
CA ALA A 157 8.52 -12.32 5.92
C ALA A 157 8.97 -11.12 5.07
N PHE A 158 9.84 -10.29 5.65
CA PHE A 158 10.44 -9.17 4.93
C PHE A 158 11.60 -9.66 4.07
N SER A 159 11.74 -9.06 2.88
CA SER A 159 12.95 -9.22 2.07
C SER A 159 13.85 -7.98 2.18
N SER A 160 15.16 -8.18 2.10
CA SER A 160 16.16 -7.11 2.09
C SER A 160 15.91 -6.10 0.96
N ARG A 161 15.48 -6.58 -0.21
CA ARG A 161 15.06 -5.70 -1.31
C ARG A 161 13.89 -4.79 -0.91
N GLN A 162 12.83 -5.36 -0.33
CA GLN A 162 11.64 -4.60 0.03
C GLN A 162 11.93 -3.56 1.13
N LEU A 163 12.78 -3.89 2.10
CA LEU A 163 13.24 -2.93 3.10
C LEU A 163 14.01 -1.78 2.47
N ARG A 164 14.92 -2.08 1.54
CA ARG A 164 15.69 -1.06 0.81
C ARG A 164 14.78 -0.11 0.03
N GLU A 165 13.79 -0.64 -0.68
CA GLU A 165 12.77 0.17 -1.36
C GLU A 165 11.99 1.05 -0.38
N THR A 166 11.66 0.51 0.81
CA THR A 166 10.94 1.28 1.84
C THR A 166 11.80 2.40 2.42
N GLU A 167 13.09 2.16 2.60
CA GLU A 167 14.05 3.18 3.04
C GLU A 167 14.19 4.29 2.00
N ILE A 168 14.37 3.94 0.72
CA ILE A 168 14.38 4.91 -0.38
C ILE A 168 13.10 5.74 -0.40
N PHE A 169 11.94 5.08 -0.28
CA PHE A 169 10.64 5.76 -0.27
C PHE A 169 10.54 6.82 0.83
N PHE A 170 10.86 6.48 2.08
CA PHE A 170 10.73 7.41 3.21
C PHE A 170 11.79 8.52 3.22
N ILE A 171 13.01 8.24 2.75
CA ILE A 171 14.03 9.28 2.58
C ILE A 171 13.57 10.27 1.50
N ASP A 172 13.16 9.76 0.34
CA ASP A 172 12.79 10.60 -0.79
C ASP A 172 11.49 11.36 -0.53
N SER A 173 10.45 10.74 0.03
CA SER A 173 9.17 11.42 0.30
C SER A 173 9.30 12.58 1.31
N GLN A 174 10.42 12.65 2.01
CA GLN A 174 10.77 13.67 2.98
C GLN A 174 11.98 14.53 2.55
N ALA A 175 12.26 14.65 1.24
CA ALA A 175 13.37 15.47 0.77
C ALA A 175 13.35 16.89 1.37
N GLY A 176 14.54 17.34 1.81
CA GLY A 176 14.70 18.57 2.60
C GLY A 176 14.62 18.36 4.12
N ASN A 177 14.29 17.16 4.59
CA ASN A 177 14.36 16.80 6.01
C ASN A 177 15.64 16.02 6.32
N GLU A 178 16.58 16.66 7.03
CA GLU A 178 17.86 16.02 7.43
C GLU A 178 17.66 14.77 8.29
N LEU A 179 16.65 14.75 9.17
CA LEU A 179 16.35 13.57 9.99
C LEU A 179 15.94 12.37 9.13
N ALA A 180 15.29 12.61 8.00
CA ALA A 180 14.89 11.54 7.10
C ALA A 180 16.10 10.88 6.44
N GLN A 181 17.20 11.61 6.17
CA GLN A 181 18.41 11.03 5.58
C GLN A 181 19.06 9.96 6.47
N ASN A 182 18.84 10.06 7.79
CA ASN A 182 19.31 9.10 8.78
C ASN A 182 18.32 7.95 9.03
N PHE A 183 17.17 7.91 8.33
CA PHE A 183 16.20 6.84 8.47
C PHE A 183 16.82 5.50 8.06
N ARG A 184 16.78 4.51 8.95
CA ARG A 184 17.25 3.15 8.69
C ARG A 184 16.19 2.13 9.08
N ILE A 185 15.47 1.59 8.11
CA ILE A 185 14.33 0.71 8.41
C ILE A 185 14.76 -0.58 9.13
N ASN A 186 15.97 -1.07 8.84
CA ASN A 186 16.50 -2.29 9.46
C ASN A 186 16.58 -2.19 10.99
N SER A 187 16.79 -0.99 11.53
CA SER A 187 16.81 -0.76 12.99
C SER A 187 15.44 -0.88 13.66
N MET A 188 14.36 -0.94 12.86
CA MET A 188 12.98 -0.95 13.32
C MET A 188 12.30 -2.31 13.12
N ILE A 189 12.96 -3.27 12.47
CA ILE A 189 12.36 -4.57 12.20
C ILE A 189 12.60 -5.51 13.37
N ASN A 190 11.53 -6.11 13.88
CA ASN A 190 11.57 -7.28 14.73
C ASN A 190 11.04 -8.48 13.92
N ASP A 191 11.95 -9.32 13.46
CA ASP A 191 11.68 -10.49 12.62
C ASP A 191 11.73 -11.82 13.38
N ARG A 192 11.87 -11.79 14.71
CA ARG A 192 12.08 -12.96 15.59
C ARG A 192 11.15 -14.15 15.30
N TRP A 193 9.89 -13.88 14.97
CA TRP A 193 8.85 -14.92 14.77
C TRP A 193 8.50 -15.21 13.31
N VAL A 194 8.99 -14.40 12.37
CA VAL A 194 8.65 -14.51 10.94
C VAL A 194 9.87 -14.83 10.07
N GLY A 195 11.07 -14.43 10.49
CA GLY A 195 12.32 -14.59 9.76
C GLY A 195 12.46 -13.60 8.60
N ARG A 196 13.52 -13.81 7.79
CA ARG A 196 13.79 -13.11 6.53
C ARG A 196 13.62 -14.07 5.36
N ARG A 197 13.33 -13.51 4.18
CA ARG A 197 13.11 -14.30 2.96
C ARG A 197 14.33 -14.33 2.03
N ASP A 198 15.46 -13.80 2.47
CA ASP A 198 16.72 -13.69 1.74
C ASP A 198 17.91 -13.57 2.69
#